data_AF-A0A564Q1E5-F1
#
_entry.id   AF-A0A564Q1E5-F1
#
_cell.length_a   1.000
_cell.length_b   1.000
_cell.length_c   1.000
_cell.angle_alpha   90.00
_cell.angle_beta   90.00
_cell.angle_gamma   90.00
#
_symmetry.space_group_name_H-M   'P 1'
#
loop_
_entity.id
_entity.type
_entity.pdbx_description
1 polymer ?
#
loop_
_entity_poly.entity_id
_entity_poly.type
_entity_poly.pdbx_seq_one_letter_code
_entity_poly.pdbx_strand_id
1 'polypeptide(L)' 'MKDSRYRSVVKTLSYRLIAIAITTTVTYILTRNILLSASVGGLDSLLKILLYYIHERMWAGVKWGRIFDSIDLKQKP' A
#
# COMPACT_ATOMS: atom_id res chain seq x y z
N MET A 1 0.24 19.34 16.15
CA MET A 1 1.33 18.41 16.52
C MET A 1 2.10 18.06 15.25
N LYS A 2 3.40 18.37 15.18
CA LYS A 2 4.24 18.07 14.00
C LYS A 2 4.55 16.58 14.00
N ASP A 3 3.60 15.76 13.55
CA ASP A 3 3.85 14.35 13.32
C ASP A 3 4.86 14.22 12.18
N SER A 4 6.10 13.94 12.59
CA SER A 4 7.26 13.94 11.71
C SER A 4 7.06 12.86 10.65
N ARG A 5 6.82 13.28 9.40
CA ARG A 5 6.74 12.44 8.19
C ARG A 5 7.84 11.36 8.17
N TYR A 6 8.98 11.66 8.79
CA TYR A 6 10.10 10.75 8.98
C TYR A 6 9.76 9.46 9.75
N ARG A 7 8.97 9.52 10.85
CA ARG A 7 8.55 8.31 11.59
C ARG A 7 7.67 7.39 10.74
N SER A 8 6.78 7.97 9.93
CA SER A 8 5.92 7.19 9.03
C SER A 8 6.70 6.52 7.90
N VAL A 9 7.69 7.21 7.33
CA VAL A 9 8.59 6.63 6.32
C VAL A 9 9.39 5.48 6.90
N VAL A 10 10.02 5.66 8.07
CA VAL A 10 10.79 4.60 8.74
C VAL A 10 9.92 3.40 9.05
N LYS A 11 8.72 3.62 9.63
CA LYS A 11 7.77 2.54 9.93
C LYS A 11 7.36 1.76 8.68
N THR A 12 7.13 2.46 7.57
CA THR A 12 6.76 1.85 6.29
C THR A 12 7.92 1.03 5.72
N LEU A 13 9.15 1.54 5.83
CA LEU A 13 10.35 0.83 5.39
C LEU A 13 10.58 -0.45 6.20
N SER A 14 10.47 -0.37 7.52
CA SER A 14 10.59 -1.54 8.40
C SER A 14 9.57 -2.61 8.05
N TYR A 15 8.31 -2.22 7.83
CA TYR A 15 7.26 -3.15 7.44
C TYR A 15 7.53 -3.78 6.07
N ARG A 16 8.02 -3.00 5.10
CA ARG A 16 8.40 -3.49 3.77
C ARG A 16 9.51 -4.54 3.82
N LEU A 17 10.55 -4.31 4.64
CA LEU A 17 11.65 -5.26 4.81
C LEU A 17 11.16 -6.58 5.42
N ILE A 18 10.28 -6.52 6.42
CA ILE A 18 9.69 -7.72 7.04
C ILE A 18 8.84 -8.48 6.02
N ALA A 19 8.02 -7.78 5.23
CA ALA A 19 7.19 -8.41 4.20
C ALA A 19 8.03 -9.14 3.14
N ILE A 20 9.10 -8.49 2.64
CA ILE A 20 10.02 -9.10 1.68
C ILE A 20 10.70 -10.32 2.30
N ALA A 21 11.14 -10.23 3.56
CA ALA A 21 11.76 -11.35 4.26
C ALA A 21 10.82 -12.55 4.37
N ILE A 22 9.57 -12.34 4.81
CA ILE A 22 8.57 -13.40 4.94
C ILE A 22 8.30 -14.06 3.59
N THR A 23 8.00 -13.27 2.55
CA THR A 23 7.70 -13.81 1.21
C THR A 23 8.89 -14.58 0.63
N THR A 24 10.11 -14.05 0.77
CA THR A 24 11.33 -14.70 0.30
C THR A 24 11.57 -16.01 1.07
N THR A 25 11.42 -16.01 2.40
CA THR A 25 11.58 -17.21 3.23
C THR A 25 10.55 -18.29 2.90
N VAL A 26 9.27 -17.93 2.76
CA VAL A 26 8.21 -18.88 2.39
C VAL A 26 8.47 -19.47 1.02
N THR A 27 8.79 -18.64 0.03
CA THR A 27 9.10 -19.09 -1.33
C THR A 27 10.33 -20.00 -1.35
N TYR A 28 11.34 -19.68 -0.53
CA TYR A 28 12.55 -20.48 -0.39
C TYR A 28 12.29 -21.84 0.23
N ILE A 29 11.47 -21.92 1.29
CA ILE A 29 11.10 -23.20 1.91
C ILE A 29 10.37 -24.09 0.90
N LEU A 30 9.49 -23.52 0.08
CA LEU A 30 8.71 -24.27 -0.91
C LEU A 30 9.53 -24.70 -2.12
N THR A 31 10.43 -23.83 -2.61
CA THR A 31 11.13 -24.04 -3.89
C THR A 31 12.55 -24.60 -3.70
N ARG A 32 13.15 -24.42 -2.52
CA ARG A 32 14.57 -24.66 -2.20
C ARG A 32 15.56 -23.97 -3.16
N ASN A 33 15.12 -22.94 -3.87
CA ASN A 33 15.92 -22.23 -4.86
C ASN A 33 16.04 -20.75 -4.48
N ILE A 34 17.26 -20.30 -4.21
CA ILE A 34 17.57 -18.94 -3.75
C ILE A 34 17.26 -17.90 -4.82
N LEU A 35 17.57 -18.20 -6.08
CA LEU A 35 17.40 -17.26 -7.20
C LEU A 35 15.93 -16.97 -7.49
N LEU A 36 15.08 -18.01 -7.42
CA LEU A 36 13.64 -17.87 -7.56
C LEU A 36 13.05 -17.11 -6.36
N SER A 37 13.50 -17.39 -5.15
CA SER A 37 12.98 -16.76 -3.94
C SER A 37 13.26 -15.25 -3.89
N ALA A 38 14.46 -14.83 -4.29
CA ALA A 38 14.82 -13.42 -4.39
C ALA A 38 13.98 -12.70 -5.46
N SER A 39 13.78 -13.34 -6.60
CA SER A 39 12.93 -12.81 -7.69
C SER A 39 11.48 -12.64 -7.24
N VAL A 40 10.93 -13.61 -6.48
CA VAL A 40 9.55 -13.53 -5.95
C VAL A 40 9.41 -12.43 -4.90
N GLY A 41 10.36 -12.28 -3.98
CA GLY A 41 10.34 -11.18 -3.00
C GLY A 41 10.36 -9.80 -3.66
N GLY A 42 11.14 -9.64 -4.73
CA GLY A 42 11.15 -8.43 -5.55
C GLY A 42 9.85 -8.20 -6.31
N LEU A 43 9.33 -9.23 -6.97
CA LEU A 43 8.06 -9.18 -7.70
C LEU A 43 6.87 -8.89 -6.79
N ASP A 44 6.82 -9.46 -5.58
CA ASP A 44 5.78 -9.19 -4.59
C ASP A 44 5.72 -7.69 -4.20
N SER A 45 6.89 -7.06 -4.04
CA SER A 45 6.96 -5.64 -3.75
C SER A 45 6.45 -4.77 -4.90
N LEU A 46 6.76 -5.14 -6.15
CA LEU A 46 6.28 -4.47 -7.36
C LEU A 46 4.76 -4.67 -7.54
N LEU A 47 4.28 -5.90 -7.36
CA LEU A 47 2.86 -6.24 -7.43
C LEU A 47 2.06 -5.45 -6.41
N LYS A 48 2.52 -5.29 -5.18
CA LYS A 48 1.84 -4.45 -4.18
C LYS A 48 1.72 -2.99 -4.61
N ILE A 49 2.74 -2.43 -5.26
CA ILE A 49 2.69 -1.05 -5.77
C ILE A 49 1.67 -0.95 -6.90
N LEU A 50 1.73 -1.87 -7.88
CA LEU A 50 0.78 -1.92 -8.99
C LEU A 50 -0.65 -2.11 -8.49
N LEU A 51 -0.86 -3.04 -7.56
CA LEU A 51 -2.16 -3.35 -6.99
C LEU A 51 -2.71 -2.19 -6.18
N TYR A 52 -1.86 -1.47 -5.42
CA TYR A 52 -2.25 -0.23 -4.76
C TYR A 52 -2.66 0.84 -5.78
N TYR A 53 -1.89 1.03 -6.85
CA TYR A 53 -2.22 1.99 -7.91
C TYR A 53 -3.55 1.64 -8.60
N ILE A 54 -3.76 0.36 -8.95
CA ILE A 54 -5.03 -0.10 -9.53
C ILE A 54 -6.16 0.07 -8.53
N HIS A 55 -5.96 -0.27 -7.25
CA HIS A 55 -6.95 -0.09 -6.20
C HIS A 55 -7.35 1.38 -6.06
N GLU A 56 -6.39 2.29 -6.00
CA GLU A 56 -6.64 3.73 -5.96
C GLU A 56 -7.38 4.20 -7.22
N ARG A 57 -7.00 3.70 -8.41
CA ARG A 57 -7.64 4.04 -9.67
C ARG A 57 -9.07 3.51 -9.78
N MET A 58 -9.31 2.29 -9.30
CA MET A 58 -10.65 1.70 -9.20
C MET A 58 -11.48 2.50 -8.19
N TRP A 59 -10.91 2.85 -7.03
CA TRP A 59 -11.58 3.62 -5.99
C TRP A 59 -11.88 5.06 -6.41
N ALA A 60 -11.04 5.67 -7.26
CA ALA A 60 -11.31 6.99 -7.84
C ALA A 60 -12.59 7.02 -8.70
N GLY A 61 -13.00 5.87 -9.26
CA GLY A 61 -14.29 5.71 -9.93
C GLY A 61 -15.46 5.48 -8.97
N VAL A 62 -15.18 5.03 -7.74
CA VAL A 62 -16.18 4.71 -6.73
C VAL A 62 -16.52 5.97 -5.92
N LYS A 63 -17.65 6.60 -6.27
CA LYS A 63 -18.24 7.75 -5.54
C LYS A 63 -18.88 7.32 -4.20
N TRP A 64 -18.20 6.54 -3.38
CA TRP A 64 -18.74 6.13 -2.08
C TRP A 64 -18.52 7.24 -1.05
N GLY A 65 -19.59 7.73 -0.43
CA GLY A 65 -19.51 8.64 0.72
C GLY A 65 -19.28 10.12 0.43
N ARG A 66 -19.59 10.63 -0.77
CA ARG A 66 -19.75 12.09 -0.95
C ARG A 66 -21.00 12.53 -0.18
N ILE A 67 -20.84 12.80 1.11
CA ILE A 67 -21.79 13.59 1.88
C ILE A 67 -21.83 14.92 1.14
N PHE A 68 -22.95 15.22 0.49
CA PHE A 68 -23.26 16.57 0.06
C PHE A 68 -23.13 17.44 1.30
N ASP A 69 -22.05 18.20 1.37
CA ASP A 69 -21.87 19.17 2.41
C ASP A 69 -22.99 20.20 2.17
N SER A 70 -24.08 20.07 2.93
CA SER A 70 -25.28 20.89 2.82
C SER A 70 -25.06 22.32 3.35
N ILE A 71 -23.79 22.72 3.45
CA ILE A 71 -23.32 24.05 3.83
C ILE A 71 -23.71 25.12 2.78
N ASP A 72 -24.25 24.73 1.62
CA ASP A 72 -24.79 25.66 0.62
C ASP A 72 -26.24 26.14 0.86
N LEU A 73 -26.98 25.61 1.86
CA LEU A 73 -28.39 26.00 2.06
C LEU A 73 -28.62 27.05 3.15
N LYS A 74 -27.57 27.51 3.85
CA LYS A 74 -27.71 28.52 4.94
C LYS A 74 -27.14 29.89 4.62
N GLN A 75 -26.56 30.09 3.44
CA GLN A 75 -26.11 31.39 2.95
C GLN A 75 -27.02 31.88 1.82
N LYS A 76 -28.30 32.09 2.13
CA LYS A 76 -29.18 32.89 1.28
C LYS A 76 -29.76 34.01 2.14
N PRO A 77 -29.33 35.28 1.97
CA PRO A 77 -30.10 36.40 2.48
C PRO A 77 -31.44 36.52 1.72
#